data_AF-A0A971U531-F1
#
_entry.id   AF-A0A971U531-F1
#
_cell.length_a   1.000
_cell.length_b   1.000
_cell.length_c   1.000
_cell.angle_alpha   90.00
_cell.angle_beta   90.00
_cell.angle_gamma   90.00
#
_symmetry.space_group_name_H-M   'P 1'
#
loop_
_entity.id
_entity.type
_entity.pdbx_description
1 polymer ?
#
loop_
_entity_poly.entity_id
_entity_poly.type
_entity_poly.pdbx_seq_one_letter_code
_entity_poly.pdbx_strand_id
1 'polypeptide(L)' 'RHGLAEGVSTPEIEAVIAAGRAAGAAASKICGAGGGGCMITFAEPTQLASVKRAMEAAGARILPANLVAEGLKLEMCD' A
#
# COMPACT_ATOMS: atom_id res chain seq x y z
N ARG A 1 1.45 4.52 -14.44
CA ARG A 1 1.54 5.92 -14.89
C ARG A 1 0.99 6.79 -13.77
N HIS A 2 1.81 7.71 -13.25
CA HIS A 2 1.36 8.78 -12.35
C HIS A 2 0.81 9.94 -13.22
N GLY A 3 -0.13 10.73 -12.69
CA GLY A 3 -0.56 11.98 -13.34
C GLY A 3 -1.59 11.84 -14.47
N LEU A 4 -2.42 10.79 -14.47
CA LEU A 4 -3.58 10.71 -15.39
C LEU A 4 -4.78 11.56 -14.92
N ALA A 5 -4.81 11.91 -13.64
CA ALA A 5 -5.80 12.79 -13.04
C ALA A 5 -5.16 13.56 -11.87
N GLU A 6 -5.61 14.80 -11.67
CA GLU A 6 -5.22 15.63 -10.53
C GLU A 6 -5.75 15.03 -9.22
N GLY A 7 -5.01 15.20 -8.12
CA GLY A 7 -5.41 14.71 -6.80
C GLY A 7 -5.26 13.19 -6.57
N VAL A 8 -4.87 12.40 -7.59
CA VAL A 8 -4.64 10.95 -7.41
C VAL A 8 -3.50 10.67 -6.42
N SER A 9 -2.50 11.54 -6.36
CA SER A 9 -1.41 11.47 -5.38
C SER A 9 -1.23 12.83 -4.70
N THR A 10 -0.70 12.80 -3.48
CA THR A 10 -0.42 13.98 -2.65
C THR A 10 1.05 13.98 -2.23
N PRO A 11 1.61 15.11 -1.78
CA PRO A 11 2.98 15.15 -1.26
C PRO A 11 3.26 14.11 -0.16
N GLU A 12 2.29 13.85 0.71
CA GLU A 12 2.38 12.86 1.78
C GLU A 12 2.47 11.44 1.21
N ILE A 13 1.64 11.13 0.20
CA ILE A 13 1.67 9.83 -0.48
C ILE A 13 3.01 9.63 -1.21
N GLU A 14 3.49 10.65 -1.92
CA GLU A 14 4.77 10.60 -2.62
C GLU A 14 5.95 10.45 -1.66
N ALA A 15 5.90 11.07 -0.46
CA ALA A 15 6.91 10.88 0.57
C ALA A 15 6.99 9.42 1.06
N VAL A 16 5.84 8.78 1.29
CA VAL A 16 5.76 7.36 1.67
C VAL A 16 6.27 6.45 0.55
N ILE A 17 5.90 6.71 -0.71
CA ILE A 17 6.36 5.95 -1.87
C ILE A 17 7.89 6.09 -2.03
N ALA A 18 8.42 7.30 -1.87
CA ALA A 18 9.85 7.57 -1.95
C ALA A 18 10.63 6.84 -0.84
N ALA A 19 10.13 6.86 0.39
CA ALA A 19 10.73 6.14 1.52
C ALA A 19 10.75 4.62 1.29
N GLY A 20 9.64 4.06 0.83
CA GLY A 20 9.56 2.63 0.47
C GLY A 20 10.55 2.26 -0.63
N ARG A 21 10.61 3.06 -1.71
CA ARG A 21 11.55 2.86 -2.82
C ARG A 21 13.01 2.90 -2.35
N ALA A 22 13.38 3.89 -1.54
CA ALA A 22 14.72 4.01 -0.98
C ALA A 22 15.10 2.80 -0.09
N ALA A 23 14.12 2.20 0.59
CA ALA A 23 14.31 1.01 1.42
C ALA A 23 14.29 -0.33 0.65
N GLY A 24 14.09 -0.30 -0.66
CA GLY A 24 14.12 -1.49 -1.53
C GLY A 24 12.77 -1.97 -2.08
N ALA A 25 11.71 -1.15 -2.00
CA ALA A 25 10.46 -1.48 -2.68
C ALA A 25 10.61 -1.38 -4.21
N ALA A 26 10.10 -2.38 -4.92
CA ALA A 26 10.12 -2.42 -6.38
C ALA A 26 9.00 -1.56 -6.98
N ALA A 27 7.82 -1.54 -6.35
CA ALA A 27 6.67 -0.75 -6.81
C ALA A 27 5.69 -0.43 -5.68
N SER A 28 4.97 0.68 -5.82
CA SER A 28 3.85 1.04 -4.95
C SER A 28 2.67 1.52 -5.79
N LYS A 29 1.46 1.24 -5.34
CA LYS A 29 0.23 1.67 -6.00
C LYS A 29 -0.87 1.99 -5.00
N ILE A 30 -1.47 3.17 -5.15
CA ILE A 30 -2.63 3.59 -4.35
C ILE A 30 -3.84 2.77 -4.75
N CYS A 31 -4.63 2.33 -3.77
CA CYS A 31 -5.86 1.58 -3.97
C CYS A 31 -7.03 2.53 -4.26
N GLY A 32 -7.97 2.10 -5.10
CA GLY A 32 -9.19 2.88 -5.38
C GLY A 32 -8.92 4.16 -6.17
N ALA A 33 -9.60 5.25 -5.80
CA ALA A 33 -9.61 6.52 -6.55
C ALA A 33 -8.28 7.31 -6.48
N GLY A 34 -7.51 7.15 -5.40
CA GLY A 34 -6.35 7.99 -5.10
C GLY A 34 -6.65 9.09 -4.07
N GLY A 35 -5.65 9.92 -3.78
CA GLY A 35 -5.75 11.07 -2.86
C GLY A 35 -5.68 10.71 -1.36
N GLY A 36 -5.60 9.42 -1.03
CA GLY A 36 -5.45 8.95 0.34
C GLY A 36 -5.78 7.46 0.48
N GLY A 37 -6.07 7.03 1.71
CA GLY A 37 -6.47 5.66 2.02
C GLY A 37 -5.31 4.68 2.02
N CYS A 38 -5.50 3.54 1.36
CA CYS A 38 -4.54 2.43 1.36
C CYS A 38 -3.70 2.40 0.08
N MET A 39 -2.48 1.88 0.19
CA MET A 39 -1.66 1.51 -0.96
C MET A 39 -1.11 0.09 -0.80
N ILE A 40 -0.85 -0.58 -1.92
CA ILE A 40 -0.09 -1.83 -1.96
C ILE A 40 1.33 -1.49 -2.39
N THR A 41 2.31 -2.00 -1.64
CA THR A 41 3.73 -1.89 -1.96
C THR A 41 4.32 -3.28 -2.11
N PHE A 42 5.07 -3.49 -3.19
CA PHE A 42 5.70 -4.75 -3.56
C PHE A 42 7.22 -4.64 -3.34
N ALA A 43 7.78 -5.62 -2.63
CA ALA A 43 9.19 -5.71 -2.32
C ALA A 43 9.59 -7.18 -2.16
N GLU A 44 10.88 -7.47 -2.36
CA GLU A 44 11.42 -8.81 -2.11
C GLU A 44 11.27 -9.19 -0.62
N PRO A 45 11.09 -10.49 -0.29
CA PRO A 45 10.91 -10.94 1.10
C PRO A 45 12.01 -10.45 2.05
N THR A 46 13.25 -10.41 1.57
CA THR A 46 14.43 -9.92 2.33
C THR A 46 14.35 -8.43 2.67
N GLN A 47 13.59 -7.64 1.89
CA GLN A 47 13.45 -6.19 2.05
C GLN A 47 12.16 -5.80 2.79
N LEU A 48 11.25 -6.73 3.08
CA LEU A 48 9.95 -6.39 3.69
C LEU A 48 10.09 -5.66 5.02
N ALA A 49 11.05 -6.06 5.86
CA ALA A 49 11.26 -5.43 7.17
C ALA A 49 11.80 -3.99 7.05
N SER A 50 12.73 -3.73 6.12
CA SER A 50 13.25 -2.38 5.89
C SER A 50 12.20 -1.47 5.29
N VAL A 51 11.46 -1.96 4.29
CA VAL A 51 10.39 -1.22 3.61
C VAL A 51 9.28 -0.83 4.59
N LYS A 52 8.81 -1.77 5.43
CA LYS A 52 7.78 -1.48 6.44
C LYS A 52 8.21 -0.36 7.37
N ARG A 53 9.40 -0.46 7.98
CA ARG A 53 9.91 0.56 8.91
C ARG A 53 10.07 1.93 8.25
N ALA A 54 10.59 1.97 7.03
CA ALA A 54 10.76 3.22 6.29
C ALA A 54 9.42 3.90 5.97
N MET A 55 8.42 3.11 5.55
CA MET A 55 7.08 3.63 5.27
C MET A 55 6.37 4.10 6.55
N GLU A 56 6.53 3.40 7.68
CA GLU A 56 6.00 3.84 8.98
C GLU A 56 6.63 5.16 9.43
N ALA A 57 7.96 5.29 9.32
CA ALA A 57 8.66 6.52 9.64
C ALA A 57 8.23 7.70 8.74
N ALA A 58 7.79 7.42 7.51
CA ALA A 58 7.25 8.40 6.57
C ALA A 58 5.75 8.71 6.80
N GLY A 59 5.11 8.12 7.83
CA GLY A 59 3.74 8.42 8.24
C GLY A 59 2.68 7.41 7.76
N ALA A 60 3.07 6.30 7.13
CA ALA A 60 2.13 5.23 6.79
C ALA A 60 1.81 4.34 8.00
N ARG A 61 0.63 3.70 8.00
CA ARG A 61 0.31 2.59 8.92
C ARG A 61 0.40 1.27 8.17
N ILE A 62 1.20 0.33 8.67
CA ILE A 62 1.27 -1.01 8.09
C ILE A 62 0.03 -1.81 8.50
N LEU A 63 -0.66 -2.35 7.50
CA LEU A 63 -1.79 -3.23 7.70
C LEU A 63 -1.36 -4.68 7.42
N PRO A 64 -1.49 -5.60 8.39
CA PRO A 64 -1.36 -7.02 8.09
C PRO A 64 -2.52 -7.41 7.16
N ALA A 65 -2.18 -7.95 5.98
CA ALA A 65 -3.15 -8.33 4.97
C ALA A 65 -2.77 -9.68 4.36
N ASN A 66 -3.78 -10.50 4.10
CA ASN A 66 -3.65 -11.78 3.40
C ASN A 66 -4.59 -11.78 2.20
N LEU A 67 -4.21 -12.47 1.14
CA LEU A 67 -5.11 -12.71 0.01
C LEU A 67 -6.17 -13.73 0.43
N VAL A 68 -7.43 -13.44 0.08
CA VAL A 68 -8.56 -14.32 0.32
C VAL A 68 -9.19 -14.68 -1.02
N ALA A 69 -9.55 -15.95 -1.19
CA ALA A 69 -10.16 -16.45 -2.42
C ALA A 69 -11.69 -16.32 -2.43
N GLU A 70 -12.28 -16.16 -1.25
CA GLU A 70 -13.73 -16.22 -1.05
C GLU A 70 -14.22 -14.93 -0.40
N GLY A 71 -15.35 -14.42 -0.89
CA GLY A 71 -16.03 -13.25 -0.35
C GLY A 71 -17.09 -13.61 0.68
N LEU A 72 -18.21 -12.89 0.68
CA LEU A 72 -19.35 -13.16 1.55
C LEU A 72 -19.93 -14.57 1.31
N LYS A 73 -20.08 -15.36 2.37
CA LYS A 73 -20.82 -16.63 2.38
C LYS A 73 -22.07 -16.47 3.23
N LEU A 74 -23.20 -16.99 2.75
CA LEU A 74 -24.44 -17.06 3.51
C LEU A 74 -24.63 -18.49 4.01
N GLU A 75 -24.74 -18.66 5.31
CA GLU A 75 -25.08 -19.92 5.96
C GLU A 75 -26.46 -19.76 6.57
N MET A 76 -27.38 -20.66 6.21
CA MET A 76 -28.71 -20.70 6.81
C MET A 76 -28.68 -21.73 7.95
N CYS A 77 -29.02 -21.29 9.16
CA CYS A 77 -29.29 -22.19 10.27
C CYS A 77 -30.81 -22.41 10.36
N ASP A 78 -31.22 -23.64 10.63
CA ASP A 78 -32.63 -24.00 10.90
C ASP A 78 -33.12 -23.44 12.25
#